data_AF-A0A6A1Q2D0-F1
#
_entry.id   AF-A0A6A1Q2D0-F1
#
_cell.length_a   1.000
_cell.length_b   1.000
_cell.length_c   1.000
_cell.angle_alpha   90.00
_cell.angle_beta   90.00
_cell.angle_gamma   90.00
#
_symmetry.space_group_name_H-M   'P 1'
#
loop_
_entity.id
_entity.type
_entity.pdbx_description
1 polymer ?
#
loop_
_entity_poly.entity_id
_entity_poly.type
_entity_poly.pdbx_seq_one_letter_code
_entity_poly.pdbx_strand_id
1 'polypeptide(L)' 'GTQETYTLAHEENVRFVSEAWQQVEQQLGGGPAGESGPRPVQYVERTPNPRLQNFVPIDLDEWWAQQFLARITNCS' A
#
# COMPACT_ATOMS: atom_id res chain seq x y z
N GLY A 1 -21.09 -15.58 -5.49
CA GLY A 1 -20.39 -14.36 -5.08
C GLY A 1 -20.87 -13.23 -5.95
N THR A 2 -21.20 -12.08 -5.37
CA THR A 2 -21.51 -10.85 -6.12
C THR A 2 -20.25 -10.45 -6.90
N GLN A 3 -20.32 -10.44 -8.23
CA GLN A 3 -19.29 -9.79 -9.04
C GLN A 3 -19.23 -8.32 -8.59
N GLU A 4 -18.08 -7.88 -8.12
CA GLU A 4 -17.83 -6.45 -7.97
C GLU A 4 -17.84 -5.88 -9.39
N THR A 5 -18.88 -5.12 -9.72
CA THR A 5 -19.01 -4.50 -11.04
C THR A 5 -17.93 -3.43 -11.13
N TYR A 6 -16.82 -3.74 -11.80
CA TYR A 6 -15.77 -2.77 -12.09
C TYR A 6 -16.37 -1.64 -12.92
N THR A 7 -16.56 -0.49 -12.28
CA THR A 7 -17.10 0.70 -12.94
C THR A 7 -15.96 1.48 -13.59
N LEU A 8 -16.28 2.34 -14.56
CA LEU A 8 -15.30 3.26 -15.14
C LEU A 8 -14.59 4.09 -14.05
N ALA A 9 -15.34 4.57 -13.05
CA ALA A 9 -14.79 5.30 -11.91
C ALA A 9 -13.81 4.44 -11.08
N HIS A 10 -14.03 3.13 -10.96
CA HIS A 10 -13.09 2.24 -10.29
C HIS A 10 -11.76 2.17 -11.05
N GLU A 11 -11.80 1.98 -12.37
CA GLU A 11 -10.60 1.95 -13.20
C GLU A 11 -9.82 3.28 -13.14
N GLU A 12 -10.54 4.40 -13.18
CA GLU A 12 -9.92 5.73 -13.07
C GLU A 12 -9.27 5.96 -11.71
N ASN A 13 -9.90 5.52 -10.62
CA ASN A 13 -9.33 5.59 -9.27
C ASN A 13 -8.06 4.74 -9.16
N VAL A 14 -8.10 3.50 -9.67
CA VAL A 14 -6.95 2.60 -9.66
C VAL A 14 -5.79 3.20 -10.45
N ARG A 15 -6.07 3.74 -11.65
CA ARG A 15 -5.06 4.43 -12.47
C ARG A 15 -4.47 5.61 -11.72
N PHE A 16 -5.30 6.51 -11.19
CA PHE A 16 -4.84 7.70 -10.47
C PHE A 16 -3.93 7.35 -9.29
N VAL A 17 -4.35 6.37 -8.45
CA VAL A 17 -3.56 5.93 -7.30
C VAL A 17 -2.24 5.30 -7.74
N SER A 18 -2.26 4.46 -8.79
CA SER A 18 -1.04 3.80 -9.28
C SER A 18 -0.02 4.78 -9.86
N GLU A 19 -0.47 5.75 -10.66
CA GLU A 19 0.39 6.78 -11.26
C GLU A 19 0.96 7.72 -10.19
N ALA A 20 0.14 8.13 -9.22
CA ALA A 20 0.57 8.95 -8.10
C ALA A 20 1.62 8.21 -7.25
N TRP A 21 1.43 6.92 -7.00
CA TRP A 21 2.38 6.12 -6.23
C TRP A 21 3.72 5.93 -6.94
N GLN A 22 3.72 5.67 -8.25
CA GLN A 22 4.95 5.58 -9.04
C GLN A 22 5.79 6.86 -8.98
N GLN A 23 5.14 8.03 -8.98
CA GLN A 23 5.83 9.32 -8.83
C GLN A 23 6.48 9.44 -7.45
N VAL A 24 5.81 9.00 -6.39
CA VAL A 24 6.35 8.97 -5.02
C VAL A 24 7.57 8.04 -4.94
N GLU A 25 7.47 6.83 -5.49
CA GLU A 25 8.57 5.85 -5.50
C GLU A 25 9.80 6.37 -6.25
N GLN A 26 9.60 7.00 -7.41
CA GLN A 26 10.70 7.60 -8.18
C GLN A 26 11.38 8.74 -7.40
N GLN A 27 10.62 9.57 -6.68
CA GLN A 27 11.17 10.66 -5.87
C GLN A 27 11.86 10.17 -4.58
N LEU A 28 11.47 9.01 -4.07
CA LEU A 28 12.13 8.36 -2.93
C LEU A 28 13.41 7.62 -3.37
N GLY A 29 13.38 6.93 -4.52
CA GLY A 29 14.50 6.14 -5.05
C GLY A 29 15.53 6.93 -5.87
N GLY A 30 15.16 8.09 -6.42
CA GLY A 30 16.07 9.00 -7.10
C GLY A 30 17.03 9.66 -6.10
N GLY A 31 18.34 9.49 -6.34
CA GLY A 31 19.39 10.26 -5.65
C GLY A 31 19.17 11.78 -5.78
N PRO A 32 19.96 12.63 -5.10
CA PRO A 32 19.67 14.05 -4.93
C PRO A 32 19.67 14.80 -6.27
N ALA A 33 18.52 14.84 -6.93
CA ALA A 33 18.27 15.59 -8.14
C ALA A 33 17.28 16.70 -7.81
N GLY A 34 17.81 17.91 -7.64
CA GLY A 34 17.06 19.17 -7.67
C GLY A 34 16.20 19.46 -6.43
N GLU A 35 16.69 20.33 -5.55
CA GLU A 35 16.04 20.81 -4.31
C GLU A 35 14.79 21.70 -4.52
N SER A 36 14.04 21.58 -5.62
CA SER A 36 13.08 22.62 -6.02
C SER A 36 11.60 22.20 -6.09
N GLY A 37 11.18 21.16 -5.34
CA GLY A 37 9.76 20.78 -5.22
C GLY A 37 9.39 20.08 -3.91
N PRO A 38 8.08 19.98 -3.57
CA PRO A 38 7.61 19.23 -2.40
C PRO A 38 7.97 17.74 -2.57
N ARG A 39 8.80 17.20 -1.67
CA ARG A 39 9.22 15.79 -1.69
C ARG A 39 8.32 14.95 -0.78
N PRO A 40 8.03 13.68 -1.12
CA PRO A 40 7.40 12.74 -0.23
C PRO A 40 8.16 12.65 1.10
N VAL A 41 7.43 12.75 2.21
CA VAL A 41 7.99 12.64 3.55
C VAL A 41 7.80 11.21 4.03
N GLN A 42 8.90 10.49 4.23
CA GLN A 42 8.86 9.19 4.87
C GLN A 42 8.63 9.39 6.38
N TYR A 43 7.51 8.89 6.88
CA TYR A 43 7.26 8.86 8.31
C TYR A 43 8.17 7.82 8.97
N VAL A 44 8.90 8.26 9.99
CA VAL A 44 9.70 7.39 10.85
C VAL A 44 9.28 7.69 12.29
N GLU A 45 8.74 6.68 12.97
CA GLU A 45 8.42 6.78 14.38
C GLU A 45 9.72 6.94 15.18
N ARG A 46 9.89 8.10 15.83
CA ARG A 46 11.08 8.39 16.63
C ARG A 46 10.90 8.05 18.10
N THR A 47 9.66 8.02 18.56
CA THR A 47 9.31 7.78 19.96
C THR A 47 8.28 6.65 20.01
N PRO A 48 8.75 5.39 20.02
CA PRO A 48 7.85 4.24 19.98
C PRO A 48 6.87 4.27 21.16
N ASN A 49 5.60 4.00 20.89
CA ASN A 49 4.58 3.96 21.93
C ASN A 49 4.85 2.78 22.90
N PRO A 50 5.07 3.04 24.21
CA PRO A 50 5.39 1.97 25.17
C PRO A 50 4.32 0.88 25.24
N ARG A 51 3.06 1.20 24.92
CA ARG A 51 1.95 0.25 24.90
C ARG A 51 2.06 -0.80 23.78
N LEU A 52 2.91 -0.56 22.79
CA LEU A 52 3.12 -1.45 21.64
C LEU A 52 4.41 -2.29 21.76
N GLN A 53 5.09 -2.32 22.93
CA GLN A 53 6.36 -3.04 23.08
C GLN A 53 6.32 -4.52 22.68
N ASN A 54 5.18 -5.19 22.88
CA ASN A 54 4.99 -6.61 22.53
C ASN A 54 3.96 -6.78 21.40
N PHE A 55 3.66 -5.70 20.68
CA PHE A 55 2.78 -5.77 19.53
C PHE A 55 3.50 -6.49 18.40
N VAL A 56 2.93 -7.60 17.96
CA VAL A 56 3.35 -8.27 16.73
C VAL A 56 2.47 -7.72 15.61
N PRO A 57 3.01 -6.92 14.67
CA PRO A 57 2.24 -6.42 13.56
C PRO A 57 1.76 -7.59 12.70
N ILE A 58 0.53 -7.46 12.19
CA ILE A 58 0.05 -8.37 11.16
C ILE A 58 0.88 -8.14 9.89
N ASP A 59 1.47 -9.21 9.37
CA ASP A 59 2.06 -9.19 8.04
C ASP A 59 0.90 -9.17 7.03
N LEU A 60 0.70 -8.03 6.39
CA LEU A 60 -0.40 -7.84 5.45
C LEU A 60 -0.20 -8.67 4.18
N ASP A 61 1.04 -8.90 3.74
CA ASP A 61 1.32 -9.70 2.54
C ASP A 61 1.03 -11.17 2.82
N GLU A 62 1.47 -11.69 3.96
CA GLU A 62 1.14 -13.05 4.40
C GLU A 62 -0.36 -13.22 4.59
N TRP A 63 -1.01 -12.25 5.25
CA TRP A 63 -2.45 -12.29 5.48
C TRP A 63 -3.26 -12.26 4.17
N TRP A 64 -2.87 -11.40 3.21
CA TRP A 64 -3.51 -11.34 1.90
C TRP A 64 -3.31 -12.63 1.11
N ALA A 65 -2.10 -13.21 1.13
CA ALA A 65 -1.83 -14.48 0.47
C ALA A 65 -2.71 -15.60 1.04
N GLN A 66 -2.83 -15.69 2.37
CA GLN A 66 -3.69 -16.66 3.04
C GLN A 66 -5.18 -16.45 2.68
N GLN A 67 -5.64 -15.20 2.65
CA GLN A 67 -7.03 -14.89 2.33
C GLN A 67 -7.38 -15.17 0.86
N PHE A 68 -6.44 -14.92 -0.04
CA PHE A 68 -6.58 -15.30 -1.45
C PHE A 68 -6.72 -16.82 -1.58
N LEU A 69 -5.85 -17.59 -0.92
CA LEU A 69 -5.91 -19.06 -0.91
C LEU A 69 -7.23 -19.57 -0.31
N ALA A 70 -7.67 -19.02 0.81
CA ALA A 70 -8.93 -19.41 1.45
C ALA A 70 -10.16 -19.16 0.54
N ARG A 71 -10.13 -18.09 -0.26
CA ARG A 71 -11.20 -17.75 -1.21
C ARG A 71 -11.24 -18.72 -2.39
N ILE A 72 -10.10 -19.20 -2.89
CA ILE A 72 -10.07 -20.19 -3.98
C ILE A 72 -10.43 -21.60 -3.49
N THR A 73 -10.05 -21.97 -2.27
CA THR A 73 -10.35 -23.31 -1.71
C THR A 73 -11.80 -23.48 -1.27
N ASN A 74 -12.49 -22.40 -0.88
CA ASN A 74 -13.92 -22.43 -0.52
C ASN A 74 -14.87 -22.58 -1.73
N CYS A 75 -14.35 -22.61 -2.96
CA CYS A 75 -15.12 -22.83 -4.18
C CYS A 75 -15.06 -24.29 -4.69
N SER A 76 -14.58 -25.23 -3.88
CA SER A 76 -14.53 -26.68 -4.19
C SER A 76 -15.51 -27.48 -3.34
#